data_AF-A0AAV4QCI2-F1
#
_entry.id   AF-A0AAV4QCI2-F1
#
_cell.length_a   1.000
_cell.length_b   1.000
_cell.length_c   1.000
_cell.angle_alpha   90.00
_cell.angle_beta   90.00
_cell.angle_gamma   90.00
#
_symmetry.space_group_name_H-M   'P 1'
#
loop_
_entity.id
_entity.type
_entity.pdbx_description
1 polymer ?
#
loop_
_entity_poly.entity_id
_entity_poly.type
_entity_poly.pdbx_seq_one_letter_code
_entity_poly.pdbx_strand_id
1 'polypeptide(L)'
;MDDNKHISLNSTSQKELKKQAEELQRERDKLRLEDKLKDKALDLKTDEYRKAQELRAKQLEEKKQLSTEQRLHLQEELLSYLENIYSEKLKKQALVTELAIEEKDAKERAKEHEIETKRKKIQEELQNVYDMQLYVQKQKQASYYQFTQKKEEELYRQNLMAKLYEEDKLDLMSQHKQRQKKLEHMRITQAMLEESRKKKAAERATELADLKYQEELETERVRMVKEEKIRFLKEHACELLGYLPKGLIEDNQTVEQLGNDFKKFYFRDNCK
;
A
#
# COMPACT_ATOMS: atom_id res chain seq x y z
N MET A 1 -37.50 195.38 16.03
CA MET A 1 -36.17 194.73 15.96
C MET A 1 -36.36 193.29 16.42
N ASP A 2 -36.95 192.47 15.54
CA ASP A 2 -37.73 191.27 15.94
C ASP A 2 -37.16 189.93 15.45
N ASP A 3 -35.96 189.92 14.85
CA ASP A 3 -35.41 188.70 14.22
C ASP A 3 -34.46 187.87 15.10
N ASN A 4 -34.14 188.31 16.33
CA ASN A 4 -33.12 187.65 17.18
C ASN A 4 -33.68 186.64 18.21
N LYS A 5 -35.01 186.50 18.37
CA LYS A 5 -35.63 185.51 19.28
C LYS A 5 -36.00 184.17 18.60
N HIS A 6 -36.17 184.14 17.28
CA HIS A 6 -36.51 182.91 16.56
C HIS A 6 -35.32 181.94 16.37
N ILE A 7 -34.07 182.44 16.42
CA ILE A 7 -32.87 181.62 16.25
C ILE A 7 -32.50 180.83 17.53
N SER A 8 -32.80 181.36 18.73
CA SER A 8 -32.46 180.68 20.00
C SER A 8 -33.41 179.53 20.35
N LEU A 9 -34.72 179.66 20.04
CA LEU A 9 -35.74 178.62 20.19
C LEU A 9 -35.52 177.43 19.23
N ASN A 10 -34.94 177.69 18.05
CA ASN A 10 -34.59 176.65 17.10
C ASN A 10 -33.33 175.86 17.56
N SER A 11 -32.35 176.53 18.18
CA SER A 11 -31.13 175.89 18.67
C SER A 11 -31.34 175.01 19.93
N THR A 12 -32.31 175.38 20.78
CA THR A 12 -32.70 174.63 21.99
C THR A 12 -33.53 173.41 21.63
N SER A 13 -34.51 173.56 20.74
CA SER A 13 -35.28 172.45 20.16
C SER A 13 -34.38 171.45 19.42
N GLN A 14 -33.38 171.92 18.67
CA GLN A 14 -32.38 171.06 18.01
C GLN A 14 -31.49 170.29 18.99
N LYS A 15 -31.17 170.86 20.17
CA LYS A 15 -30.39 170.17 21.22
C LYS A 15 -31.22 169.13 21.96
N GLU A 16 -32.50 169.40 22.22
CA GLU A 16 -33.43 168.45 22.81
C GLU A 16 -33.72 167.28 21.86
N LEU A 17 -33.93 167.55 20.57
CA LEU A 17 -34.07 166.51 19.54
C LEU A 17 -32.81 165.65 19.42
N LYS A 18 -31.61 166.24 19.54
CA LYS A 18 -30.35 165.47 19.57
C LYS A 18 -30.22 164.59 20.81
N LYS A 19 -30.58 165.10 22.00
CA LYS A 19 -30.59 164.29 23.23
C LYS A 19 -31.60 163.15 23.16
N GLN A 20 -32.81 163.42 22.66
CA GLN A 20 -33.84 162.39 22.43
C GLN A 20 -33.36 161.36 21.40
N ALA A 21 -32.67 161.78 20.33
CA ALA A 21 -32.10 160.87 19.34
C ALA A 21 -30.97 160.00 19.91
N GLU A 22 -30.10 160.55 20.76
CA GLU A 22 -29.04 159.81 21.46
C GLU A 22 -29.62 158.82 22.49
N GLU A 23 -30.66 159.21 23.23
CA GLU A 23 -31.37 158.32 24.16
C GLU A 23 -32.05 157.17 23.41
N LEU A 24 -32.74 157.45 22.30
CA LEU A 24 -33.32 156.42 21.42
C LEU A 24 -32.25 155.51 20.80
N GLN A 25 -31.07 156.04 20.46
CA GLN A 25 -29.93 155.21 20.01
C GLN A 25 -29.41 154.29 21.11
N ARG A 26 -29.24 154.81 22.34
CA ARG A 26 -28.81 154.00 23.50
C ARG A 26 -29.82 152.91 23.83
N GLU A 27 -31.11 153.22 23.78
CA GLU A 27 -32.18 152.23 24.00
C GLU A 27 -32.20 151.17 22.88
N ARG A 28 -32.03 151.57 21.62
CA ARG A 28 -31.91 150.64 20.49
C ARG A 28 -30.70 149.72 20.61
N ASP A 29 -29.55 150.23 21.05
CA ASP A 29 -28.34 149.42 21.20
C ASP A 29 -28.43 148.47 22.41
N LYS A 30 -29.09 148.87 23.50
CA LYS A 30 -29.45 147.96 24.60
C LYS A 30 -30.35 146.83 24.12
N LEU A 31 -31.43 147.14 23.38
CA LEU A 31 -32.32 146.12 22.81
C LEU A 31 -31.59 145.16 21.86
N ARG A 32 -30.70 145.68 20.99
CA ARG A 32 -29.87 144.85 20.10
C ARG A 32 -28.93 143.92 20.86
N LEU A 33 -28.37 144.36 21.98
CA LEU A 33 -27.51 143.52 22.82
C LEU A 33 -28.34 142.44 23.52
N GLU A 34 -29.52 142.79 24.05
CA GLU A 34 -30.45 141.84 24.65
C GLU A 34 -30.91 140.78 23.64
N ASP A 35 -31.25 141.17 22.42
CA ASP A 35 -31.68 140.23 21.38
C ASP A 35 -30.53 139.31 20.95
N LYS A 36 -29.30 139.84 20.78
CA LYS A 36 -28.12 139.00 20.56
C LYS A 36 -27.84 138.01 21.69
N LEU A 37 -28.11 138.40 22.94
CA LEU A 37 -27.96 137.50 24.10
C LEU A 37 -29.06 136.43 24.11
N LYS A 38 -30.31 136.78 23.75
CA LYS A 38 -31.42 135.84 23.58
C LYS A 38 -31.13 134.85 22.45
N ASP A 39 -30.66 135.31 21.30
CA ASP A 39 -30.30 134.47 20.16
C ASP A 39 -29.21 133.48 20.55
N LYS A 40 -28.12 133.94 21.19
CA LYS A 40 -27.08 133.04 21.72
C LYS A 40 -27.62 132.03 22.72
N ALA A 41 -28.55 132.42 23.60
CA ALA A 41 -29.15 131.50 24.54
C ALA A 41 -30.07 130.47 23.86
N LEU A 42 -30.76 130.86 22.78
CA LEU A 42 -31.57 129.96 21.96
C LEU A 42 -30.69 129.00 21.14
N ASP A 43 -29.58 129.47 20.60
CA ASP A 43 -28.60 128.64 19.89
C ASP A 43 -28.00 127.58 20.82
N LEU A 44 -27.58 127.97 22.04
CA LEU A 44 -27.09 127.03 23.04
C LEU A 44 -28.14 125.97 23.41
N LYS A 45 -29.40 126.37 23.62
CA LYS A 45 -30.50 125.43 23.88
C LYS A 45 -30.76 124.50 22.69
N THR A 46 -30.63 125.01 21.46
CA THR A 46 -30.79 124.23 20.23
C THR A 46 -29.68 123.19 20.10
N ASP A 47 -28.44 123.56 20.40
CA ASP A 47 -27.29 122.66 20.37
C ASP A 47 -27.36 121.60 21.48
N GLU A 48 -27.78 121.97 22.69
CA GLU A 48 -28.04 121.02 23.77
C GLU A 48 -29.13 120.01 23.39
N TYR A 49 -30.21 120.48 22.76
CA TYR A 49 -31.28 119.61 22.27
C TYR A 49 -30.81 118.66 21.16
N ARG A 50 -30.02 119.16 20.20
CA ARG A 50 -29.39 118.32 19.15
C ARG A 50 -28.49 117.25 19.75
N LYS A 51 -27.60 117.61 20.68
CA LYS A 51 -26.73 116.66 21.39
C LYS A 51 -27.54 115.61 22.16
N ALA A 52 -28.60 116.03 22.85
CA ALA A 52 -29.49 115.10 23.56
C ALA A 52 -30.22 114.15 22.59
N GLN A 53 -30.61 114.63 21.41
CA GLN A 53 -31.25 113.81 20.37
C GLN A 53 -30.28 112.81 19.75
N GLU A 54 -29.04 113.21 19.45
CA GLU A 54 -27.98 112.33 18.96
C GLU A 54 -27.63 111.25 19.98
N LEU A 55 -27.52 111.59 21.27
CA LEU A 55 -27.30 110.61 22.34
C LEU A 55 -28.44 109.59 22.43
N ARG A 56 -29.70 110.04 22.33
CA ARG A 56 -30.85 109.12 22.29
C ARG A 56 -30.84 108.23 21.06
N ALA A 57 -30.49 108.75 19.88
CA ALA A 57 -30.37 107.98 18.67
C ALA A 57 -29.30 106.88 18.81
N LYS A 58 -28.11 107.24 19.32
CA LYS A 58 -27.02 106.29 19.62
C LYS A 58 -27.46 105.21 20.60
N GLN A 59 -28.12 105.58 21.70
CA GLN A 59 -28.63 104.60 22.68
C GLN A 59 -29.66 103.64 22.07
N LEU A 60 -30.49 104.10 21.14
CA LEU A 60 -31.45 103.24 20.44
C LEU A 60 -30.74 102.31 19.45
N GLU A 61 -29.71 102.79 18.75
CA GLU A 61 -28.89 101.97 17.87
C GLU A 61 -28.12 100.90 18.63
N GLU A 62 -27.48 101.25 19.75
CA GLU A 62 -26.79 100.30 20.64
C GLU A 62 -27.76 99.22 21.15
N LYS A 63 -28.96 99.60 21.59
CA LYS A 63 -29.99 98.62 22.01
C LYS A 63 -30.41 97.69 20.88
N LYS A 64 -30.55 98.21 19.65
CA LYS A 64 -30.86 97.39 18.47
C LYS A 64 -29.72 96.44 18.15
N GLN A 65 -28.48 96.92 18.18
CA GLN A 65 -27.27 96.11 17.96
C GLN A 65 -27.18 94.97 18.97
N LEU A 66 -27.29 95.28 20.27
CA LEU A 66 -27.30 94.27 21.33
C LEU A 66 -28.42 93.23 21.13
N SER A 67 -29.62 93.66 20.76
CA SER A 67 -30.73 92.74 20.47
C SER A 67 -30.45 91.86 19.25
N THR A 68 -29.82 92.41 18.20
CA THR A 68 -29.43 91.61 17.03
C THR A 68 -28.31 90.65 17.34
N GLU A 69 -27.33 91.03 18.15
CA GLU A 69 -26.23 90.16 18.60
C GLU A 69 -26.75 89.00 19.44
N GLN A 70 -27.64 89.27 20.41
CA GLN A 70 -28.30 88.23 21.19
C GLN A 70 -29.10 87.26 20.31
N ARG A 71 -29.81 87.79 19.30
CA ARG A 71 -30.55 86.95 18.36
C ARG A 71 -29.62 86.09 17.50
N LEU A 72 -28.48 86.64 17.05
CA LEU A 72 -27.48 85.89 16.29
C LEU A 72 -26.84 84.80 17.13
N HIS A 73 -26.48 85.09 18.38
CA HIS A 73 -25.94 84.10 19.30
C HIS A 73 -26.89 82.91 19.50
N LEU A 74 -28.18 83.19 19.76
CA LEU A 74 -29.19 82.14 19.87
C LEU A 74 -29.36 81.35 18.56
N GLN A 75 -29.23 82.01 17.41
CA GLN A 75 -29.30 81.35 16.11
C GLN A 75 -28.09 80.43 15.87
N GLU A 76 -26.89 80.86 16.25
CA GLU A 76 -25.67 80.05 16.19
C GLU A 76 -25.75 78.83 17.10
N GLU A 77 -26.23 79.00 18.34
CA GLU A 77 -26.48 77.89 19.26
C GLU A 77 -27.49 76.89 18.67
N LEU A 78 -28.60 77.37 18.10
CA LEU A 78 -29.59 76.52 17.47
C LEU A 78 -29.00 75.76 16.27
N LEU A 79 -28.21 76.42 15.42
CA LEU A 79 -27.56 75.80 14.28
C LEU A 79 -26.58 74.70 14.73
N SER A 80 -25.73 74.98 15.72
CA SER A 80 -24.80 73.99 16.25
C SER A 80 -25.53 72.77 16.84
N TYR A 81 -26.66 72.98 17.52
CA TYR A 81 -27.49 71.91 18.04
C TYR A 81 -28.10 71.05 16.92
N LEU A 82 -28.60 71.69 15.87
CA LEU A 82 -29.14 70.98 14.70
C LEU A 82 -28.05 70.18 13.99
N GLU A 83 -26.88 70.78 13.76
CA GLU A 83 -25.72 70.10 13.16
C GLU A 83 -25.33 68.85 13.95
N ASN A 84 -25.29 68.94 15.28
CA ASN A 84 -25.02 67.80 16.14
C ASN A 84 -26.05 66.68 15.94
N ILE A 85 -27.35 67.00 15.96
CA ILE A 85 -28.41 66.01 15.70
C ILE A 85 -28.27 65.36 14.33
N TYR A 86 -28.00 66.14 13.29
CA TYR A 86 -27.81 65.61 11.94
C TYR A 86 -26.57 64.71 11.87
N SER A 87 -25.47 65.09 12.52
CA SER A 87 -24.25 64.29 12.58
C SER A 87 -24.47 62.95 13.28
N GLU A 88 -25.23 62.94 14.39
CA GLU A 88 -25.56 61.71 15.12
C GLU A 88 -26.49 60.81 14.32
N LYS A 89 -27.49 61.38 13.65
CA LYS A 89 -28.38 60.63 12.75
C LYS A 89 -27.59 59.98 11.61
N LEU A 90 -26.65 60.73 11.00
CA LEU A 90 -25.81 60.22 9.93
C LEU A 90 -24.92 59.07 10.41
N LYS A 91 -24.26 59.23 11.57
CA LYS A 91 -23.46 58.17 12.20
C LYS A 91 -24.30 56.92 12.47
N LYS A 92 -25.50 57.09 13.02
CA LYS A 92 -26.42 55.96 13.27
C LYS A 92 -26.82 55.27 11.97
N GLN A 93 -27.12 56.02 10.91
CA GLN A 93 -27.45 55.44 9.61
C GLN A 93 -26.27 54.66 9.02
N ALA A 94 -25.05 55.21 9.11
CA ALA A 94 -23.83 54.52 8.68
C ALA A 94 -23.65 53.19 9.43
N LEU A 95 -23.79 53.19 10.77
CA LEU A 95 -23.70 51.97 11.58
C LEU A 95 -24.77 50.93 11.21
N VAL A 96 -26.00 51.37 10.94
CA VAL A 96 -27.07 50.45 10.49
C VAL A 96 -26.73 49.84 9.13
N THR A 97 -26.17 50.62 8.21
CA THR A 97 -25.75 50.09 6.90
C THR A 97 -24.57 49.13 7.00
N GLU A 98 -23.59 49.43 7.83
CA GLU A 98 -22.42 48.57 8.10
C GLU A 98 -22.88 47.24 8.69
N LEU A 99 -23.70 47.27 9.74
CA LEU A 99 -24.25 46.07 10.36
C LEU A 99 -25.05 45.22 9.37
N ALA A 100 -25.85 45.85 8.50
CA ALA A 100 -26.61 45.13 7.48
C ALA A 100 -25.71 44.45 6.42
N ILE A 101 -24.55 45.04 6.11
CA ILE A 101 -23.55 44.43 5.23
C ILE A 101 -22.88 43.26 5.94
N GLU A 102 -22.42 43.45 7.17
CA GLU A 102 -21.77 42.39 7.96
C GLU A 102 -22.68 41.18 8.18
N GLU A 103 -23.97 41.39 8.46
CA GLU A 103 -24.95 40.31 8.58
C GLU A 103 -25.13 39.53 7.26
N LYS A 104 -25.09 40.21 6.12
CA LYS A 104 -25.15 39.55 4.81
C LYS A 104 -23.88 38.74 4.56
N ASP A 105 -22.71 39.33 4.78
CA ASP A 105 -21.42 38.66 4.60
C ASP A 105 -21.27 37.46 5.54
N ALA A 106 -21.76 37.55 6.77
CA ALA A 106 -21.79 36.43 7.71
C ALA A 106 -22.70 35.30 7.22
N LYS A 107 -23.88 35.63 6.66
CA LYS A 107 -24.79 34.63 6.06
C LYS A 107 -24.19 33.98 4.82
N GLU A 108 -23.47 34.73 3.98
CA GLU A 108 -22.79 34.18 2.81
C GLU A 108 -21.65 33.25 3.22
N ARG A 109 -20.78 33.66 4.14
CA ARG A 109 -19.72 32.80 4.71
C ARG A 109 -20.28 31.51 5.32
N ALA A 110 -21.40 31.60 6.04
CA ALA A 110 -22.05 30.40 6.60
C ALA A 110 -22.51 29.43 5.50
N LYS A 111 -23.13 29.95 4.43
CA LYS A 111 -23.54 29.14 3.27
C LYS A 111 -22.34 28.51 2.56
N GLU A 112 -21.26 29.26 2.37
CA GLU A 112 -20.02 28.76 1.77
C GLU A 112 -19.41 27.62 2.60
N HIS A 113 -19.33 27.80 3.92
CA HIS A 113 -18.88 26.74 4.82
C HIS A 113 -19.80 25.50 4.80
N GLU A 114 -21.12 25.67 4.73
CA GLU A 114 -22.03 24.53 4.56
C GLU A 114 -21.81 23.79 3.24
N ILE A 115 -21.57 24.52 2.15
CA ILE A 115 -21.27 23.90 0.85
C ILE A 115 -19.93 23.16 0.91
N GLU A 116 -18.91 23.77 1.51
CA GLU A 116 -17.58 23.17 1.63
C GLU A 116 -17.59 21.91 2.51
N THR A 117 -18.29 21.95 3.64
CA THR A 117 -18.45 20.78 4.52
C THR A 117 -19.21 19.65 3.83
N LYS A 118 -20.25 19.96 3.04
CA LYS A 118 -20.95 18.95 2.22
C LYS A 118 -20.01 18.36 1.16
N ARG A 119 -19.19 19.18 0.49
CA ARG A 119 -18.18 18.70 -0.48
C ARG A 119 -17.16 17.77 0.18
N LYS A 120 -16.63 18.14 1.34
CA LYS A 120 -15.69 17.31 2.11
C LYS A 120 -16.31 15.96 2.50
N LYS A 121 -17.55 15.95 2.97
CA LYS A 121 -18.29 14.70 3.28
C LYS A 121 -18.42 13.80 2.05
N ILE A 122 -18.83 14.35 0.90
CA ILE A 122 -18.93 13.58 -0.34
C ILE A 122 -17.58 13.02 -0.76
N GLN A 123 -16.50 13.80 -0.62
CA GLN A 123 -15.14 13.34 -0.93
C GLN A 123 -14.70 12.20 -0.01
N GLU A 124 -14.96 12.30 1.29
CA GLU A 124 -14.69 11.25 2.27
C GLU A 124 -15.49 9.98 1.98
N GLU A 125 -16.78 10.11 1.67
CA GLU A 125 -17.64 8.99 1.25
C GLU A 125 -17.11 8.29 0.00
N LEU A 126 -16.72 9.07 -1.02
CA LEU A 126 -16.16 8.53 -2.26
C LEU A 126 -14.84 7.79 -2.01
N GLN A 127 -13.97 8.34 -1.15
CA GLN A 127 -12.72 7.71 -0.76
C GLN A 127 -12.97 6.39 -0.01
N ASN A 128 -13.91 6.38 0.94
CA ASN A 128 -14.30 5.17 1.66
C ASN A 128 -14.84 4.08 0.73
N VAL A 129 -15.69 4.45 -0.25
CA VAL A 129 -16.19 3.50 -1.26
C VAL A 129 -15.05 2.94 -2.11
N TYR A 130 -14.12 3.78 -2.52
CA TYR A 130 -12.94 3.36 -3.30
C TYR A 130 -12.05 2.38 -2.52
N ASP A 131 -11.77 2.68 -1.25
CA ASP A 131 -10.96 1.82 -0.39
C ASP A 131 -11.64 0.47 -0.14
N MET A 132 -12.96 0.48 0.06
CA MET A 132 -13.76 -0.75 0.17
C MET A 132 -13.74 -1.58 -1.12
N GLN A 133 -13.83 -0.94 -2.28
CA GLN A 133 -13.74 -1.63 -3.58
C GLN A 133 -12.36 -2.27 -3.76
N LEU A 134 -11.28 -1.55 -3.45
CA LEU A 134 -9.91 -2.08 -3.49
C LEU A 134 -9.74 -3.26 -2.53
N TYR A 135 -10.28 -3.17 -1.33
CA TYR A 135 -10.23 -4.26 -0.35
C TYR A 135 -10.91 -5.53 -0.87
N VAL A 136 -12.14 -5.40 -1.40
CA VAL A 136 -12.88 -6.53 -1.99
C VAL A 136 -12.13 -7.12 -3.18
N GLN A 137 -11.56 -6.28 -4.05
CA GLN A 137 -10.78 -6.74 -5.20
C GLN A 137 -9.55 -7.54 -4.77
N LYS A 138 -8.80 -7.06 -3.77
CA LYS A 138 -7.64 -7.77 -3.20
C LYS A 138 -8.04 -9.11 -2.58
N GLN A 139 -9.14 -9.16 -1.82
CA GLN A 139 -9.63 -10.42 -1.27
C GLN A 139 -10.01 -11.42 -2.37
N LYS A 140 -10.74 -10.98 -3.40
CA LYS A 140 -11.10 -11.83 -4.54
C LYS A 140 -9.86 -12.39 -5.21
N GLN A 141 -8.87 -11.54 -5.47
CA GLN A 141 -7.61 -11.94 -6.09
C GLN A 141 -6.85 -12.96 -5.22
N ALA A 142 -6.75 -12.73 -3.91
CA ALA A 142 -6.11 -13.67 -2.98
C ALA A 142 -6.83 -15.03 -2.95
N SER A 143 -8.17 -15.03 -2.90
CA SER A 143 -8.97 -16.25 -2.95
C SER A 143 -8.78 -17.01 -4.27
N TYR A 144 -8.71 -16.28 -5.39
CA TYR A 144 -8.46 -16.85 -6.70
C TYR A 144 -7.08 -17.52 -6.74
N TYR A 145 -6.01 -16.83 -6.33
CA TYR A 145 -4.66 -17.41 -6.28
C TYR A 145 -4.59 -18.66 -5.42
N GLN A 146 -5.22 -18.66 -4.25
CA GLN A 146 -5.25 -19.83 -3.38
C GLN A 146 -5.98 -21.01 -4.03
N PHE A 147 -7.06 -20.74 -4.77
CA PHE A 147 -7.79 -21.76 -5.50
C PHE A 147 -6.98 -22.32 -6.67
N THR A 148 -6.27 -21.48 -7.44
CA THR A 148 -5.37 -21.95 -8.50
C THR A 148 -4.22 -22.78 -7.94
N GLN A 149 -3.57 -22.33 -6.86
CA GLN A 149 -2.50 -23.08 -6.20
C GLN A 149 -2.97 -24.46 -5.75
N LYS A 150 -4.14 -24.56 -5.10
CA LYS A 150 -4.70 -25.85 -4.68
C LYS A 150 -4.96 -26.78 -5.88
N LYS A 151 -5.48 -26.26 -6.98
CA LYS A 151 -5.69 -27.05 -8.21
C LYS A 151 -4.37 -27.53 -8.82
N GLU A 152 -3.36 -26.67 -8.87
CA GLU A 152 -2.02 -27.04 -9.35
C GLU A 152 -1.38 -28.10 -8.46
N GLU A 153 -1.48 -27.97 -7.14
CA GLU A 153 -1.02 -28.96 -6.17
C GLU A 153 -1.75 -30.31 -6.31
N GLU A 154 -3.07 -30.29 -6.50
CA GLU A 154 -3.86 -31.51 -6.73
C GLU A 154 -3.45 -32.23 -8.02
N LEU A 155 -3.27 -31.49 -9.11
CA LEU A 155 -2.79 -32.04 -10.38
C LEU A 155 -1.36 -32.59 -10.25
N TYR A 156 -0.48 -31.86 -9.58
CA TYR A 156 0.88 -32.32 -9.30
C TYR A 156 0.87 -33.61 -8.47
N ARG A 157 0.04 -33.67 -7.42
CA ARG A 157 -0.13 -34.86 -6.59
C ARG A 157 -0.64 -36.04 -7.40
N GLN A 158 -1.64 -35.85 -8.25
CA GLN A 158 -2.15 -36.91 -9.13
C GLN A 158 -1.06 -37.43 -10.08
N ASN A 159 -0.31 -36.53 -10.71
CA ASN A 159 0.79 -36.89 -11.61
C ASN A 159 1.91 -37.64 -10.87
N LEU A 160 2.25 -37.23 -9.64
CA LEU A 160 3.24 -37.91 -8.81
C LEU A 160 2.77 -39.32 -8.44
N MET A 161 1.51 -39.49 -8.03
CA MET A 161 0.94 -40.80 -7.71
C MET A 161 0.91 -41.73 -8.93
N ALA A 162 0.59 -41.20 -10.12
CA ALA A 162 0.63 -41.97 -11.36
C ALA A 162 2.06 -42.46 -11.68
N LYS A 163 3.07 -41.59 -11.53
CA LYS A 163 4.48 -41.97 -11.72
C LYS A 163 4.93 -43.06 -10.74
N LEU A 164 4.61 -42.91 -9.46
CA LEU A 164 4.95 -43.92 -8.45
C LEU A 164 4.30 -45.27 -8.77
N TYR A 165 3.05 -45.27 -9.23
CA TYR A 165 2.38 -46.50 -9.65
C TYR A 165 3.04 -47.14 -10.89
N GLU A 166 3.46 -46.34 -11.85
CA GLU A 166 4.21 -46.82 -13.02
C GLU A 166 5.57 -47.42 -12.62
N GLU A 167 6.30 -46.77 -11.73
CA GLU A 167 7.57 -47.26 -11.18
C GLU A 167 7.38 -48.58 -10.40
N ASP A 168 6.41 -48.64 -9.48
CA ASP A 168 6.08 -49.87 -8.73
C ASP A 168 5.72 -51.04 -9.66
N LYS A 169 4.94 -50.77 -10.72
CA LYS A 169 4.59 -51.76 -11.73
C LYS A 169 5.83 -52.27 -12.48
N LEU A 170 6.74 -51.38 -12.86
CA LEU A 170 7.98 -51.74 -13.53
C LEU A 170 8.89 -52.56 -12.60
N ASP A 171 8.99 -52.19 -11.33
CA ASP A 171 9.75 -52.92 -10.33
C ASP A 171 9.20 -54.33 -10.11
N LEU A 172 7.88 -54.48 -9.99
CA LEU A 172 7.26 -55.81 -9.88
C LEU A 172 7.56 -56.68 -11.11
N MET A 173 7.47 -56.11 -12.32
CA MET A 173 7.79 -56.81 -13.56
C MET A 173 9.28 -57.18 -13.66
N SER A 174 10.17 -56.28 -13.22
CA SER A 174 11.62 -56.52 -13.17
C SER A 174 11.95 -57.65 -12.19
N GLN A 175 11.37 -57.62 -10.98
CA GLN A 175 11.53 -58.68 -9.99
C GLN A 175 11.00 -60.02 -10.52
N HIS A 176 9.83 -60.03 -11.18
CA HIS A 176 9.28 -61.24 -11.77
C HIS A 176 10.20 -61.81 -12.86
N LYS A 177 10.68 -60.95 -13.78
CA LYS A 177 11.63 -61.34 -14.83
C LYS A 177 12.93 -61.87 -14.26
N GLN A 178 13.47 -61.27 -13.20
CA GLN A 178 14.65 -61.78 -12.52
C GLN A 178 14.41 -63.16 -11.89
N ARG A 179 13.26 -63.38 -11.24
CA ARG A 179 12.88 -64.69 -10.69
C ARG A 179 12.76 -65.74 -11.79
N GLN A 180 12.08 -65.44 -12.89
CA GLN A 180 11.97 -66.33 -14.04
C GLN A 180 13.34 -66.71 -14.61
N LYS A 181 14.22 -65.72 -14.86
CA LYS A 181 15.59 -65.98 -15.33
C LYS A 181 16.40 -66.87 -14.40
N LYS A 182 16.27 -66.67 -13.07
CA LYS A 182 16.92 -67.54 -12.08
C LYS A 182 16.40 -68.97 -12.16
N LEU A 183 15.08 -69.16 -12.30
CA LEU A 183 14.48 -70.48 -12.45
C LEU A 183 14.88 -71.17 -13.76
N GLU A 184 14.93 -70.44 -14.87
CA GLU A 184 15.42 -70.95 -16.16
C GLU A 184 16.88 -71.38 -16.07
N HIS A 185 17.75 -70.53 -15.49
CA HIS A 185 19.15 -70.88 -15.25
C HIS A 185 19.27 -72.13 -14.36
N MET A 186 18.51 -72.21 -13.25
CA MET A 186 18.48 -73.40 -12.40
C MET A 186 18.09 -74.65 -13.18
N ARG A 187 17.03 -74.59 -14.01
CA ARG A 187 16.61 -75.71 -14.87
C ARG A 187 17.70 -76.13 -15.86
N ILE A 188 18.35 -75.16 -16.52
CA ILE A 188 19.46 -75.44 -17.45
C ILE A 188 20.62 -76.10 -16.72
N THR A 189 21.02 -75.58 -15.56
CA THR A 189 22.11 -76.18 -14.77
C THR A 189 21.77 -77.59 -14.28
N GLN A 190 20.51 -77.83 -13.89
CA GLN A 190 20.04 -79.15 -13.50
C GLN A 190 20.06 -80.12 -14.68
N ALA A 191 19.60 -79.70 -15.86
CA ALA A 191 19.67 -80.50 -17.08
C ALA A 191 21.13 -80.85 -17.45
N MET A 192 22.05 -79.89 -17.36
CA MET A 192 23.48 -80.15 -17.58
C MET A 192 24.07 -81.13 -16.56
N LEU A 193 23.67 -81.04 -15.28
CA LEU A 193 24.08 -81.99 -14.25
C LEU A 193 23.51 -83.39 -14.50
N GLU A 194 22.25 -83.49 -14.92
CA GLU A 194 21.61 -84.76 -15.29
C GLU A 194 22.26 -85.39 -16.51
N GLU A 195 22.57 -84.62 -17.56
CA GLU A 195 23.34 -85.08 -18.71
C GLU A 195 24.74 -85.55 -18.31
N SER A 196 25.44 -84.81 -17.44
CA SER A 196 26.75 -85.22 -16.92
C SER A 196 26.66 -86.52 -16.12
N ARG A 197 25.62 -86.70 -15.30
CA ARG A 197 25.35 -87.95 -14.59
C ARG A 197 25.06 -89.11 -15.55
N LYS A 198 24.28 -88.87 -16.61
CA LYS A 198 23.99 -89.87 -17.66
C LYS A 198 25.27 -90.27 -18.40
N LYS A 199 26.11 -89.30 -18.81
CA LYS A 199 27.41 -89.57 -19.44
C LYS A 199 28.31 -90.40 -18.53
N LYS A 200 28.49 -89.99 -17.27
CA LYS A 200 29.27 -90.76 -16.27
C LYS A 200 28.69 -92.14 -15.95
N ALA A 201 27.37 -92.33 -16.08
CA ALA A 201 26.75 -93.63 -15.91
C ALA A 201 26.97 -94.52 -17.14
N ALA A 202 26.88 -93.95 -18.34
CA ALA A 202 27.19 -94.64 -19.59
C ALA A 202 28.67 -95.05 -19.65
N GLU A 203 29.60 -94.15 -19.32
CA GLU A 203 31.05 -94.43 -19.23
C GLU A 203 31.34 -95.57 -18.25
N ARG A 204 30.76 -95.54 -17.04
CA ARG A 204 30.91 -96.65 -16.08
C ARG A 204 30.29 -97.95 -16.56
N ALA A 205 29.18 -97.89 -17.29
CA ALA A 205 28.56 -99.09 -17.85
C ALA A 205 29.42 -99.69 -18.98
N THR A 206 30.04 -98.85 -19.82
CA THR A 206 31.00 -99.31 -20.83
C THR A 206 32.26 -99.88 -20.19
N GLU A 207 32.83 -99.22 -19.18
CA GLU A 207 33.98 -99.75 -18.43
C GLU A 207 33.67 -101.12 -17.79
N LEU A 208 32.48 -101.28 -17.18
CA LEU A 208 32.06 -102.57 -16.63
C LEU A 208 31.82 -103.63 -17.71
N ALA A 209 31.30 -103.24 -18.88
CA ALA A 209 31.13 -104.17 -20.00
C ALA A 209 32.48 -104.62 -20.58
N ASP A 210 33.44 -103.69 -20.73
CA ASP A 210 34.79 -103.98 -21.18
C ASP A 210 35.52 -104.89 -20.19
N LEU A 211 35.38 -104.65 -18.88
CA LEU A 211 35.92 -105.54 -17.85
C LEU A 211 35.31 -106.94 -17.92
N LYS A 212 33.98 -107.06 -18.07
CA LYS A 212 33.33 -108.37 -18.25
C LYS A 212 33.78 -109.07 -19.52
N TYR A 213 33.92 -108.34 -20.62
CA TYR A 213 34.41 -108.91 -21.88
C TYR A 213 35.87 -109.39 -21.75
N GLN A 214 36.73 -108.65 -21.03
CA GLN A 214 38.08 -109.09 -20.70
C GLN A 214 38.09 -110.33 -19.80
N GLU A 215 37.20 -110.38 -18.78
CA GLU A 215 37.02 -111.56 -17.94
C GLU A 215 36.58 -112.77 -18.78
N GLU A 216 35.60 -112.61 -19.67
CA GLU A 216 35.14 -113.65 -20.60
C GLU A 216 36.27 -114.14 -21.50
N LEU A 217 37.02 -113.24 -22.14
CA LEU A 217 38.21 -113.58 -22.95
C LEU A 217 39.28 -114.33 -22.15
N GLU A 218 39.58 -113.90 -20.92
CA GLU A 218 40.54 -114.61 -20.06
C GLU A 218 40.00 -115.98 -19.64
N THR A 219 38.70 -116.12 -19.36
CA THR A 219 38.11 -117.44 -19.07
C THR A 219 38.15 -118.38 -20.27
N GLU A 220 37.88 -117.88 -21.48
CA GLU A 220 38.01 -118.64 -22.72
C GLU A 220 39.46 -119.02 -23.00
N ARG A 221 40.40 -118.10 -22.77
CA ARG A 221 41.84 -118.36 -22.89
C ARG A 221 42.29 -119.44 -21.91
N VAL A 222 41.91 -119.35 -20.63
CA VAL A 222 42.21 -120.38 -19.63
C VAL A 222 41.59 -121.71 -20.01
N ARG A 223 40.35 -121.73 -20.53
CA ARG A 223 39.70 -122.95 -21.01
C ARG A 223 40.45 -123.56 -22.19
N MET A 224 40.82 -122.78 -23.21
CA MET A 224 41.63 -123.26 -24.34
C MET A 224 42.98 -123.80 -23.90
N VAL A 225 43.67 -123.12 -22.98
CA VAL A 225 44.95 -123.60 -22.42
C VAL A 225 44.77 -124.92 -21.66
N LYS A 226 43.68 -125.07 -20.89
CA LYS A 226 43.36 -126.34 -20.21
C LYS A 226 43.02 -127.46 -21.20
N GLU A 227 42.24 -127.17 -22.23
CA GLU A 227 41.89 -128.13 -23.29
C GLU A 227 43.13 -128.56 -24.08
N GLU A 228 44.00 -127.63 -24.50
CA GLU A 228 45.30 -127.92 -25.11
C GLU A 228 46.19 -128.70 -24.14
N LYS A 229 46.27 -128.33 -22.85
CA LYS A 229 47.02 -129.09 -21.84
C LYS A 229 46.54 -130.54 -21.76
N ILE A 230 45.22 -130.78 -21.75
CA ILE A 230 44.64 -132.13 -21.74
C ILE A 230 44.92 -132.86 -23.06
N ARG A 231 44.81 -132.19 -24.21
CA ARG A 231 45.14 -132.80 -25.52
C ARG A 231 46.60 -133.23 -25.58
N PHE A 232 47.51 -132.33 -25.17
CA PHE A 232 48.94 -132.58 -25.10
C PHE A 232 49.28 -133.72 -24.13
N LEU A 233 48.59 -133.77 -22.98
CA LEU A 233 48.72 -134.89 -22.05
C LEU A 233 48.17 -136.20 -22.63
N LYS A 234 47.06 -136.21 -23.38
CA LYS A 234 46.56 -137.44 -24.03
C LYS A 234 47.49 -137.98 -25.10
N GLU A 235 48.06 -137.10 -25.91
CA GLU A 235 48.95 -137.46 -27.01
C GLU A 235 50.30 -137.99 -26.49
N HIS A 236 50.94 -137.27 -25.57
CA HIS A 236 52.31 -137.58 -25.15
C HIS A 236 52.41 -138.36 -23.85
N ALA A 237 51.43 -138.26 -22.95
CA ALA A 237 51.60 -138.87 -21.63
C ALA A 237 51.49 -140.41 -21.69
N CYS A 238 50.75 -140.99 -22.64
CA CYS A 238 50.71 -142.45 -22.82
C CYS A 238 52.10 -143.06 -23.12
N GLU A 239 52.97 -142.31 -23.79
CA GLU A 239 54.36 -142.73 -24.07
C GLU A 239 55.34 -142.36 -22.92
N LEU A 240 54.98 -141.38 -22.08
CA LEU A 240 55.77 -140.87 -20.95
C LEU A 240 55.31 -141.42 -19.59
N LEU A 241 54.53 -142.49 -19.58
CA LEU A 241 53.97 -143.13 -18.39
C LEU A 241 55.11 -143.71 -17.53
N GLY A 242 55.46 -143.01 -16.45
CA GLY A 242 56.59 -143.33 -15.55
C GLY A 242 57.65 -142.23 -15.40
N TYR A 243 57.69 -141.23 -16.30
CA TYR A 243 58.66 -140.12 -16.30
C TYR A 243 58.02 -138.72 -16.12
N LEU A 244 56.73 -138.64 -15.78
CA LEU A 244 56.02 -137.38 -15.64
C LEU A 244 56.32 -136.68 -14.28
N PRO A 245 56.70 -135.39 -14.25
CA PRO A 245 56.97 -134.68 -13.00
C PRO A 245 55.74 -134.51 -12.10
N LYS A 246 55.96 -134.68 -10.79
CA LYS A 246 54.95 -134.53 -9.72
C LYS A 246 54.46 -133.08 -9.71
N GLY A 247 53.23 -132.82 -10.18
CA GLY A 247 52.63 -131.48 -10.22
C GLY A 247 51.92 -131.12 -11.53
N LEU A 248 52.07 -131.92 -12.59
CA LEU A 248 51.35 -131.68 -13.85
C LEU A 248 49.86 -132.02 -13.78
N ILE A 249 49.48 -132.96 -12.91
CA ILE A 249 48.11 -133.38 -12.65
C ILE A 249 47.70 -132.83 -11.29
N GLU A 250 46.90 -131.77 -11.31
CA GLU A 250 46.46 -131.05 -10.10
C GLU A 250 45.10 -131.58 -9.60
N ASP A 251 44.16 -131.88 -10.50
CA ASP A 251 42.81 -132.32 -10.15
C ASP A 251 42.53 -133.78 -10.54
N ASN A 252 41.87 -134.52 -9.64
CA ASN A 252 41.48 -135.94 -9.82
C ASN A 252 40.63 -136.19 -11.07
N GLN A 253 39.89 -135.19 -11.54
CA GLN A 253 39.09 -135.25 -12.77
C GLN A 253 39.96 -135.35 -14.04
N THR A 254 41.16 -134.78 -14.01
CA THR A 254 42.10 -134.83 -15.14
C THR A 254 42.60 -136.26 -15.36
N VAL A 255 42.80 -137.04 -14.29
CA VAL A 255 43.22 -138.45 -14.35
C VAL A 255 42.16 -139.34 -15.00
N GLU A 256 40.87 -139.06 -14.76
CA GLU A 256 39.77 -139.83 -15.36
C GLU A 256 39.66 -139.63 -16.87
N GLN A 257 39.98 -138.43 -17.37
CA GLN A 257 39.91 -138.11 -18.79
C GLN A 257 41.10 -138.65 -19.60
N LEU A 258 42.21 -138.99 -18.96
CA LEU A 258 43.46 -139.47 -19.59
C LEU A 258 43.46 -140.98 -19.88
N GLY A 259 42.39 -141.70 -19.52
CA GLY A 259 42.19 -143.11 -19.86
C GLY A 259 42.53 -144.10 -18.74
N ASN A 260 42.04 -145.33 -18.88
CA ASN A 260 42.11 -146.36 -17.83
C ASN A 260 43.54 -146.80 -17.46
N ASP A 261 44.51 -146.58 -18.36
CA ASP A 261 45.92 -146.95 -18.12
C ASP A 261 46.60 -146.01 -17.12
N PHE A 262 46.26 -144.71 -17.15
CA PHE A 262 46.66 -143.75 -16.12
C PHE A 262 46.03 -144.06 -14.76
N LYS A 263 44.76 -144.47 -14.76
CA LYS A 263 44.04 -144.87 -13.54
C LYS A 263 44.71 -146.07 -12.87
N LYS A 264 45.24 -147.02 -13.64
CA LYS A 264 45.95 -148.17 -13.08
C LYS A 264 47.34 -147.83 -12.53
N PHE A 265 48.04 -146.83 -13.05
CA PHE A 265 49.39 -146.52 -12.57
C PHE A 265 49.38 -145.64 -11.32
N TYR A 266 48.53 -144.61 -11.28
CA TYR A 266 48.48 -143.68 -10.15
C TYR A 266 47.61 -144.15 -8.97
N PHE A 267 46.72 -145.13 -9.15
CA PHE A 267 45.86 -145.67 -8.06
C PHE A 267 46.23 -147.10 -7.57
N ARG A 268 47.32 -147.73 -8.03
CA ARG A 268 47.68 -149.12 -7.69
C ARG A 268 48.81 -149.29 -6.66
N ASP A 269 48.98 -148.31 -5.77
CA ASP A 269 49.72 -148.48 -4.52
C ASP A 269 48.93 -147.89 -3.35
N ASN A 270 47.90 -148.65 -2.92
CA ASN A 270 47.36 -148.65 -1.57
C ASN A 270 47.33 -150.12 -1.10
N CYS A 271 48.53 -150.65 -0.82
CA CYS A 271 48.79 -151.78 0.08
C CYS A 271 50.21 -151.61 0.66
N LYS A 272 50.36 -150.56 1.47
CA LYS A 272 50.68 -150.66 2.90
C LYS A 272 49.95 -149.54 3.62
#